data_AF-A0A7W5EV23-F1
#
_entry.id   AF-A0A7W5EV23-F1
#
_cell.length_a   1.000
_cell.length_b   1.000
_cell.length_c   1.000
_cell.angle_alpha   90.00
_cell.angle_beta   90.00
_cell.angle_gamma   90.00
#
_symmetry.space_group_name_H-M   'P 1'
#
loop_
_entity.id
_entity.type
_entity.pdbx_description
1 polymer ?
#
loop_
_entity_poly.entity_id
_entity_poly.type
_entity_poly.pdbx_seq_one_letter_code
_entity_poly.pdbx_strand_id
1 'polypeptide(L)'
;MRQARLAGIALSCLLLAAGFGQAQANEHREVEVNRVNPEGVGESLGTVTLEDTDHGLLLTPDLSGLSPGIHGFHVHENAGCGPEGESAGAEAGGHYDPDETGRHEGPYGDGHLGDLPVLVVDEDGEARLPVLAPRLGLEDLQGRSLMIHEAGDNYADEPKPLGGGGARVACGMIAS
;
A
#
# COMPACT_ATOMS: atom_id res chain seq x y z
N MET A 1 -50.69 43.59 -51.34
CA MET A 1 -49.38 44.26 -51.47
C MET A 1 -48.40 43.60 -50.50
N ARG A 2 -47.33 43.01 -51.06
CA ARG A 2 -46.05 42.58 -50.46
C ARG A 2 -46.08 41.79 -49.13
N GLN A 3 -45.93 40.46 -49.24
CA GLN A 3 -45.40 39.62 -48.16
C GLN A 3 -43.89 39.84 -48.03
N ALA A 4 -43.43 40.17 -46.83
CA ALA A 4 -42.02 40.26 -46.48
C ALA A 4 -41.47 38.85 -46.24
N ARG A 5 -40.43 38.45 -46.98
CA ARG A 5 -39.63 37.25 -46.69
C ARG A 5 -38.41 37.70 -45.91
N LEU A 6 -38.40 37.44 -44.60
CA LEU A 6 -37.17 37.51 -43.80
C LEU A 6 -36.34 36.26 -44.09
N ALA A 7 -35.17 36.46 -44.71
CA ALA A 7 -34.15 35.42 -44.82
C ALA A 7 -33.44 35.31 -43.46
N GLY A 8 -33.66 34.20 -42.75
CA GLY A 8 -32.92 33.87 -41.54
C GLY A 8 -31.50 33.43 -41.91
N ILE A 9 -30.51 34.22 -41.50
CA ILE A 9 -29.10 33.84 -41.56
C ILE A 9 -28.83 32.92 -40.37
N ALA A 10 -28.62 31.64 -40.63
CA ALA A 10 -28.20 30.68 -39.61
C ALA A 10 -26.71 30.93 -39.27
N LEU A 11 -26.47 31.60 -38.15
CA LEU A 11 -25.13 31.80 -37.59
C LEU A 11 -24.67 30.47 -36.98
N SER A 12 -23.82 29.75 -37.71
CA SER A 12 -23.18 28.52 -37.25
C SER A 12 -22.03 28.90 -36.30
N CYS A 13 -22.31 28.88 -34.99
CA CYS A 13 -21.27 29.00 -33.97
C CYS A 13 -20.41 27.74 -33.97
N LEU A 14 -19.22 27.85 -34.56
CA LEU A 14 -18.15 26.85 -34.48
C LEU A 14 -17.64 26.82 -33.03
N LEU A 15 -18.09 25.84 -32.25
CA LEU A 15 -17.58 25.57 -30.90
C LEU A 15 -16.15 25.02 -31.03
N LEU A 16 -15.15 25.87 -30.80
CA LEU A 16 -13.78 25.46 -30.52
C LEU A 16 -13.78 24.72 -29.17
N ALA A 17 -13.81 23.40 -29.21
CA ALA A 17 -13.53 22.57 -28.06
C ALA A 17 -12.05 22.79 -27.68
N ALA A 18 -11.81 23.65 -26.69
CA ALA A 18 -10.53 23.70 -26.01
C ALA A 18 -10.32 22.34 -25.34
N GLY A 19 -9.43 21.52 -25.91
CA GLY A 19 -8.96 20.30 -25.29
C GLY A 19 -8.21 20.66 -24.02
N PHE A 20 -8.91 20.68 -22.88
CA PHE A 20 -8.26 20.60 -21.59
C PHE A 20 -7.64 19.22 -21.51
N GLY A 21 -6.32 19.14 -21.68
CA GLY A 21 -5.56 17.96 -21.27
C GLY A 21 -5.79 17.79 -19.78
N GLN A 22 -6.62 16.82 -19.41
CA GLN A 22 -6.68 16.38 -18.03
C GLN A 22 -5.32 15.74 -17.75
N ALA A 23 -4.48 16.40 -16.97
CA ALA A 23 -3.37 15.73 -16.32
C ALA A 23 -4.00 14.58 -15.52
N GLN A 24 -3.75 13.34 -15.95
CA GLN A 24 -4.08 12.18 -15.15
C GLN A 24 -3.19 12.30 -13.91
N ALA A 25 -3.76 12.72 -12.78
CA ALA A 25 -3.07 12.56 -11.51
C ALA A 25 -2.87 11.05 -11.36
N ASN A 26 -1.63 10.63 -11.15
CA ASN A 26 -1.37 9.22 -10.84
C ASN A 26 -2.18 8.89 -9.59
N GLU A 27 -3.01 7.86 -9.65
CA GLU A 27 -3.86 7.48 -8.53
C GLU A 27 -2.92 7.05 -7.40
N HIS A 28 -2.87 7.84 -6.32
CA HIS A 28 -2.17 7.45 -5.11
C HIS A 28 -3.17 7.15 -4.01
N ARG A 29 -2.77 6.25 -3.11
CA ARG A 29 -3.57 5.89 -1.95
C ARG A 29 -2.73 6.02 -0.69
N GLU A 30 -3.22 6.78 0.27
CA GLU A 30 -2.61 6.86 1.59
C GLU A 30 -3.21 5.81 2.51
N VAL A 31 -2.34 5.08 3.21
CA VAL A 31 -2.72 4.10 4.24
C VAL A 31 -2.21 4.61 5.57
N GLU A 32 -3.12 4.90 6.50
CA GLU A 32 -2.74 5.18 7.88
C GLU A 32 -2.22 3.90 8.54
N VAL A 33 -1.06 4.01 9.19
CA VAL A 33 -0.41 2.90 9.89
C VAL A 33 -0.43 3.21 11.38
N ASN A 34 -0.98 2.30 12.17
CA ASN A 34 -1.11 2.43 13.61
C ASN A 34 -0.23 1.40 14.33
N ARG A 35 0.19 1.72 15.56
CA ARG A 35 0.79 0.73 16.45
C ARG A 35 -0.23 -0.39 16.72
N VAL A 36 0.23 -1.63 16.81
CA VAL A 36 -0.60 -2.75 17.29
C VAL A 36 0.04 -3.43 18.48
N ASN A 37 -0.79 -3.88 19.41
CA ASN A 37 -0.40 -4.64 20.59
C ASN A 37 -1.53 -5.64 20.95
N PRO A 38 -1.35 -6.50 21.97
CA PRO A 38 -2.40 -7.42 22.40
C PRO A 38 -3.69 -6.74 22.88
N GLU A 39 -3.62 -5.46 23.28
CA GLU A 39 -4.79 -4.67 23.69
C GLU A 39 -5.60 -4.13 22.51
N GLY A 40 -5.01 -4.03 21.31
CA GLY A 40 -5.70 -3.53 20.12
C GLY A 40 -4.84 -2.71 19.17
N VAL A 41 -5.54 -1.91 18.35
CA VAL A 41 -4.96 -0.86 17.52
C VAL A 41 -4.75 0.38 18.38
N GLY A 42 -3.50 0.87 18.41
CA GLY A 42 -3.04 2.01 19.18
C GLY A 42 -2.95 3.31 18.35
N GLU A 43 -2.02 4.17 18.75
CA GLU A 43 -1.80 5.45 18.11
C GLU A 43 -1.31 5.33 16.66
N SER A 44 -1.60 6.37 15.87
CA SER A 44 -1.07 6.52 14.52
C SER A 44 0.44 6.74 14.55
N LEU A 45 1.16 6.07 13.65
CA LEU A 45 2.59 6.24 13.42
C LEU A 45 2.87 7.08 12.16
N GLY A 46 1.84 7.41 11.39
CA GLY A 46 1.94 8.13 10.12
C GLY A 46 1.26 7.37 8.99
N THR A 47 1.73 7.60 7.76
CA THR A 47 1.11 7.05 6.56
C THR A 47 2.12 6.36 5.64
N VAL A 48 1.64 5.42 4.85
CA VAL A 48 2.35 4.92 3.66
C VAL A 48 1.56 5.34 2.42
N THR A 49 2.21 6.07 1.53
CA THR A 49 1.64 6.42 0.21
C THR A 49 1.94 5.30 -0.77
N LEU A 50 0.91 4.84 -1.47
CA LEU A 50 0.95 3.80 -2.48
C LEU A 50 0.72 4.41 -3.86
N GLU A 51 1.58 4.09 -4.82
CA GLU A 51 1.49 4.62 -6.18
C GLU A 51 1.90 3.54 -7.20
N ASP A 52 1.08 3.33 -8.23
CA ASP A 52 1.44 2.47 -9.35
C ASP A 52 2.50 3.13 -10.24
N THR A 53 3.47 2.32 -10.67
CA THR A 53 4.53 2.74 -11.59
C THR A 53 4.68 1.72 -12.72
N ASP A 54 5.43 2.08 -13.78
CA ASP A 54 5.82 1.15 -14.85
C ASP A 54 6.67 -0.04 -14.35
N HIS A 55 7.07 -0.04 -13.07
CA HIS A 55 7.93 -1.05 -12.46
C HIS A 55 7.28 -1.74 -11.25
N GLY A 56 5.97 -1.59 -11.07
CA GLY A 56 5.19 -2.13 -9.94
C GLY A 56 4.84 -1.07 -8.90
N LEU A 57 4.38 -1.51 -7.73
CA LEU A 57 3.88 -0.65 -6.69
C LEU A 57 5.01 0.03 -5.91
N LEU A 58 5.01 1.37 -5.88
CA LEU A 58 5.88 2.16 -5.02
C LEU A 58 5.19 2.44 -3.69
N LEU A 59 5.85 2.10 -2.58
CA LEU A 59 5.40 2.40 -1.23
C LEU A 59 6.35 3.42 -0.62
N THR A 60 5.82 4.61 -0.32
CA THR A 60 6.57 5.71 0.29
C THR A 60 6.10 5.91 1.73
N PRO A 61 6.85 5.43 2.74
CA PRO A 61 6.51 5.64 4.13
C PRO A 61 6.81 7.09 4.53
N ASP A 62 5.95 7.64 5.39
CA ASP A 62 6.25 8.77 6.27
C ASP A 62 5.78 8.37 7.67
N LEU A 63 6.62 7.57 8.33
CA LEU A 63 6.32 6.95 9.62
C LEU A 63 7.31 7.44 10.69
N SER A 64 6.85 7.48 11.93
CA SER A 64 7.66 7.85 13.10
C SER A 64 7.30 6.99 14.32
N GLY A 65 8.21 6.92 15.30
CA GLY A 65 7.97 6.19 16.55
C GLY A 65 8.19 4.68 16.47
N LEU A 66 8.93 4.23 15.43
CA LEU A 66 9.43 2.85 15.31
C LEU A 66 10.84 2.74 15.93
N SER A 67 11.26 1.53 16.27
CA SER A 67 12.64 1.30 16.71
C SER A 67 13.61 1.44 15.53
N PRO A 68 14.80 2.01 15.71
CA PRO A 68 15.82 2.05 14.66
C PRO A 68 16.20 0.65 14.14
N GLY A 69 16.38 0.51 12.84
CA GLY A 69 16.83 -0.73 12.21
C GLY A 69 16.00 -1.17 11.01
N ILE A 70 16.13 -2.47 10.70
CA ILE A 70 15.44 -3.12 9.58
C ILE A 70 14.24 -3.88 10.14
N HIS A 71 13.08 -3.67 9.52
CA HIS A 71 11.82 -4.30 9.88
C HIS A 71 11.26 -5.12 8.71
N GLY A 72 10.74 -6.30 8.99
CA GLY A 72 9.92 -7.06 8.06
C GLY A 72 8.68 -6.25 7.71
N PHE A 73 8.35 -6.20 6.43
CA PHE A 73 7.28 -5.39 5.89
C PHE A 73 6.53 -6.18 4.82
N HIS A 74 5.22 -6.35 5.00
CA HIS A 74 4.43 -7.29 4.20
C HIS A 74 3.02 -6.77 3.96
N VAL A 75 2.43 -7.20 2.84
CA VAL A 75 0.98 -7.16 2.65
C VAL A 75 0.40 -8.43 3.26
N HIS A 76 -0.61 -8.29 4.11
CA HIS A 76 -1.35 -9.39 4.72
C HIS A 76 -2.75 -9.55 4.10
N GLU A 77 -3.29 -10.76 4.16
CA GLU A 77 -4.49 -11.19 3.41
C GLU A 77 -5.77 -10.40 3.73
N ASN A 78 -5.95 -9.97 4.97
CA ASN A 78 -7.18 -9.33 5.43
C ASN A 78 -6.97 -7.86 5.80
N ALA A 79 -7.98 -7.03 5.56
CA ALA A 79 -8.10 -5.69 6.14
C ALA A 79 -8.51 -5.76 7.63
N GLY A 80 -7.62 -6.31 8.46
CA GLY A 80 -7.78 -6.39 9.91
C GLY A 80 -6.46 -6.12 10.61
N CYS A 81 -6.48 -5.30 11.66
CA CYS A 81 -5.31 -5.01 12.49
C CYS A 81 -5.55 -5.34 13.98
N GLY A 82 -6.72 -5.92 14.31
CA GLY A 82 -7.03 -6.32 15.67
C GLY A 82 -6.23 -7.54 16.14
N PRO A 83 -6.17 -7.76 17.45
CA PRO A 83 -5.48 -8.89 18.04
C PRO A 83 -6.36 -10.16 18.06
N GLU A 84 -5.72 -11.32 18.14
CA GLU A 84 -6.35 -12.58 18.51
C GLU A 84 -5.63 -13.18 19.73
N GLY A 85 -6.29 -13.13 20.89
CA GLY A 85 -5.66 -13.48 22.16
C GLY A 85 -4.48 -12.54 22.48
N GLU A 86 -3.30 -13.10 22.72
CA GLU A 86 -2.08 -12.32 22.98
C GLU A 86 -1.33 -11.92 21.68
N SER A 87 -1.86 -12.30 20.51
CA SER A 87 -1.21 -12.02 19.22
C SER A 87 -1.72 -10.70 18.64
N ALA A 88 -0.92 -9.64 18.76
CA ALA A 88 -1.19 -8.34 18.15
C ALA A 88 -1.36 -8.46 16.62
N GLY A 89 -2.30 -7.72 16.04
CA GLY A 89 -2.49 -7.66 14.58
C GLY A 89 -2.88 -8.97 13.90
N ALA A 90 -3.30 -10.00 14.65
CA ALA A 90 -3.57 -11.33 14.13
C ALA A 90 -4.74 -11.39 13.13
N GLU A 91 -5.73 -10.50 13.26
CA GLU A 91 -6.87 -10.42 12.32
C GLU A 91 -6.46 -10.19 10.86
N ALA A 92 -5.24 -9.68 10.63
CA ALA A 92 -4.67 -9.50 9.29
C ALA A 92 -4.50 -10.83 8.52
N GLY A 93 -4.46 -11.97 9.21
CA GLY A 93 -4.15 -13.25 8.59
C GLY A 93 -2.65 -13.42 8.31
N GLY A 94 -2.31 -14.27 7.33
CA GLY A 94 -0.95 -14.51 6.86
C GLY A 94 -0.46 -13.45 5.87
N HIS A 95 0.74 -13.66 5.32
CA HIS A 95 1.19 -12.88 4.15
C HIS A 95 0.24 -13.14 2.99
N TYR A 96 0.01 -12.12 2.16
CA TYR A 96 -0.86 -12.28 1.00
C TYR A 96 -0.25 -13.26 -0.02
N ASP A 97 -0.89 -14.42 -0.19
CA ASP A 97 -0.39 -15.52 -1.03
C ASP A 97 -1.49 -16.09 -1.94
N PRO A 98 -1.91 -15.36 -2.98
CA PRO A 98 -3.03 -15.78 -3.84
C PRO A 98 -2.76 -17.07 -4.63
N ASP A 99 -1.48 -17.39 -4.83
CA ASP A 99 -1.04 -18.58 -5.57
C ASP A 99 -0.74 -19.78 -4.66
N GLU A 100 -1.04 -19.67 -3.36
CA GLU A 100 -0.84 -20.72 -2.34
C GLU A 100 0.59 -21.30 -2.39
N THR A 101 1.58 -20.43 -2.59
CA THR A 101 2.99 -20.80 -2.70
C THR A 101 3.54 -21.41 -1.41
N GLY A 102 3.05 -20.94 -0.25
CA GLY A 102 3.48 -21.35 1.08
C GLY A 102 4.97 -21.15 1.36
N ARG A 103 5.61 -20.19 0.67
CA ARG A 103 7.05 -19.90 0.79
C ARG A 103 7.28 -18.40 0.91
N HIS A 104 8.16 -18.03 1.84
CA HIS A 104 8.64 -16.67 1.99
C HIS A 104 9.92 -16.47 1.18
N GLU A 105 9.85 -15.70 0.09
CA GLU A 105 10.97 -15.53 -0.86
C GLU A 105 11.25 -14.06 -1.23
N GLY A 106 10.58 -13.11 -0.57
CA GLY A 106 10.85 -11.70 -0.75
C GLY A 106 10.23 -11.09 -2.02
N PRO A 107 10.48 -9.79 -2.25
CA PRO A 107 9.81 -9.00 -3.30
C PRO A 107 10.21 -9.37 -4.73
N TYR A 108 11.26 -10.18 -4.89
CA TYR A 108 11.84 -10.55 -6.18
C TYR A 108 11.86 -12.06 -6.43
N GLY A 109 11.33 -12.86 -5.49
CA GLY A 109 11.20 -14.31 -5.59
C GLY A 109 9.83 -14.75 -6.11
N ASP A 110 9.55 -16.05 -5.98
CA ASP A 110 8.31 -16.71 -6.44
C ASP A 110 7.47 -17.22 -5.25
N GLY A 111 7.68 -16.64 -4.07
CA GLY A 111 6.95 -16.91 -2.83
C GLY A 111 5.68 -16.07 -2.71
N HIS A 112 5.26 -15.77 -1.48
CA HIS A 112 4.08 -14.95 -1.21
C HIS A 112 4.11 -13.65 -2.05
N LEU A 113 2.97 -13.25 -2.60
CA LEU A 113 2.86 -12.03 -3.39
C LEU A 113 3.00 -10.77 -2.52
N GLY A 114 2.62 -10.89 -1.24
CA GLY A 114 2.71 -9.82 -0.24
C GLY A 114 4.09 -9.57 0.35
N ASP A 115 5.14 -10.30 -0.05
CA ASP A 115 6.49 -10.06 0.44
C ASP A 115 7.05 -8.75 -0.15
N LEU A 116 7.30 -7.74 0.69
CA LEU A 116 7.83 -6.44 0.26
C LEU A 116 9.33 -6.33 0.57
N PRO A 117 10.05 -5.35 -0.01
CA PRO A 117 11.35 -4.98 0.54
C PRO A 117 11.21 -4.51 1.99
N VAL A 118 12.20 -4.82 2.82
CA VAL A 118 12.24 -4.40 4.22
C VAL A 118 12.03 -2.90 4.40
N LEU A 119 11.36 -2.54 5.50
CA LEU A 119 11.25 -1.16 5.96
C LEU A 119 12.53 -0.78 6.72
N VAL A 120 13.13 0.35 6.39
CA VAL A 120 14.31 0.88 7.08
C VAL A 120 13.89 2.07 7.93
N VAL A 121 14.17 1.97 9.23
CA VAL A 121 13.93 3.02 10.23
C VAL A 121 15.28 3.58 10.66
N ASP A 122 15.42 4.91 10.64
CA ASP A 122 16.64 5.59 11.06
C ASP A 122 16.77 5.71 12.59
N GLU A 123 17.87 6.32 13.05
CA GLU A 123 18.18 6.48 14.47
C GLU A 123 17.20 7.42 15.22
N ASP A 124 16.47 8.26 14.50
CA ASP A 124 15.43 9.13 15.06
C ASP A 124 14.06 8.42 15.13
N GLY A 125 13.98 7.16 14.67
CA GLY A 125 12.77 6.36 14.65
C GLY A 125 11.85 6.69 13.48
N GLU A 126 12.39 7.30 12.41
CA GLU A 126 11.65 7.70 11.22
C GLU A 126 11.88 6.70 10.07
N ALA A 127 10.81 6.35 9.34
CA ALA A 127 10.91 5.58 8.10
C ALA A 127 10.41 6.43 6.93
N ARG A 128 11.33 6.80 6.05
CA ARG A 128 11.08 7.66 4.88
C ARG A 128 11.64 7.15 3.56
N LEU A 129 12.33 6.01 3.57
CA LEU A 129 12.92 5.43 2.38
C LEU A 129 11.83 4.72 1.56
N PRO A 130 11.55 5.13 0.31
CA PRO A 130 10.59 4.43 -0.53
C PRO A 130 11.09 3.03 -0.90
N VAL A 131 10.15 2.09 -1.00
CA VAL A 131 10.40 0.71 -1.44
C VAL A 131 9.53 0.38 -2.65
N LEU A 132 10.07 -0.41 -3.58
CA LEU A 132 9.37 -0.82 -4.80
C LEU A 132 9.06 -2.32 -4.74
N ALA A 133 7.80 -2.68 -4.90
CA ALA A 133 7.33 -4.06 -4.99
C ALA A 133 6.95 -4.38 -6.45
N PRO A 134 7.86 -4.98 -7.25
CA PRO A 134 7.67 -5.09 -8.69
C PRO A 134 6.62 -6.11 -9.12
N ARG A 135 6.14 -6.92 -8.19
CA ARG A 135 5.14 -7.98 -8.41
C ARG A 135 3.71 -7.51 -8.09
N LEU A 136 3.55 -6.35 -7.46
CA LEU A 136 2.26 -5.83 -6.99
C LEU A 136 1.84 -4.58 -7.78
N GLY A 137 0.52 -4.38 -7.87
CA GLY A 137 -0.11 -3.10 -8.20
C GLY A 137 -1.12 -2.67 -7.12
N LEU A 138 -1.66 -1.45 -7.23
CA LEU A 138 -2.64 -0.92 -6.26
C LEU A 138 -3.88 -1.81 -6.10
N GLU A 139 -4.31 -2.45 -7.19
CA GLU A 139 -5.49 -3.31 -7.20
C GLU A 139 -5.33 -4.55 -6.30
N ASP A 140 -4.10 -5.06 -6.18
CA ASP A 140 -3.75 -6.18 -5.32
C ASP A 140 -3.89 -5.85 -3.84
N LEU A 141 -3.96 -4.57 -3.45
CA LEU A 141 -3.96 -4.13 -2.05
C LEU A 141 -5.38 -3.91 -1.49
N GLN A 142 -6.41 -3.90 -2.32
CA GLN A 142 -7.79 -3.63 -1.88
C GLN A 142 -8.26 -4.67 -0.86
N GLY A 143 -8.78 -4.22 0.29
CA GLY A 143 -9.29 -5.12 1.33
C GLY A 143 -8.21 -5.93 2.08
N ARG A 144 -6.95 -5.48 2.02
CA ARG A 144 -5.79 -6.09 2.71
C ARG A 144 -5.22 -5.16 3.76
N SER A 145 -4.09 -5.53 4.37
CA SER A 145 -3.36 -4.68 5.30
C SER A 145 -1.87 -4.66 5.02
N LEU A 146 -1.21 -3.56 5.41
CA LEU A 146 0.23 -3.48 5.54
C LEU A 146 0.61 -3.87 6.97
N MET A 147 1.63 -4.70 7.12
CA MET A 147 2.12 -5.15 8.42
C MET A 147 3.61 -4.84 8.56
N ILE A 148 4.00 -4.29 9.71
CA ILE A 148 5.38 -4.05 10.09
C ILE A 148 5.71 -4.94 11.28
N HIS A 149 6.78 -5.72 11.15
CA HIS A 149 7.25 -6.66 12.16
C HIS A 149 8.31 -6.05 13.08
N GLU A 150 8.52 -6.63 14.26
CA GLU A 150 9.48 -6.18 15.27
C GLU A 150 10.92 -6.31 14.77
N ALA A 151 11.25 -7.43 14.12
CA ALA A 151 12.57 -7.72 13.58
C ALA A 151 12.57 -7.60 12.05
N GLY A 152 13.77 -7.71 11.46
CA GLY A 152 13.98 -7.64 10.02
C GLY A 152 13.49 -8.87 9.26
N ASP A 153 13.85 -8.95 7.99
CA ASP A 153 13.46 -10.01 7.07
C ASP A 153 14.66 -10.43 6.21
N ASN A 154 14.98 -11.73 6.18
CA ASN A 154 16.04 -12.29 5.33
C ASN A 154 15.55 -12.89 4.01
N TYR A 155 14.25 -12.75 3.72
CA TYR A 155 13.54 -13.27 2.54
C TYR A 155 13.63 -14.79 2.37
N ALA A 156 13.70 -15.52 3.47
CA ALA A 156 13.70 -16.98 3.48
C ALA A 156 12.95 -17.52 4.70
N ASP A 157 12.52 -18.78 4.62
CA ASP A 157 11.91 -19.49 5.75
C ASP A 157 12.93 -20.13 6.71
N GLU A 158 14.21 -20.02 6.40
CA GLU A 158 15.31 -20.52 7.23
C GLU A 158 16.33 -19.40 7.52
N PRO A 159 16.86 -19.30 8.75
CA PRO A 159 16.71 -20.23 9.88
C PRO A 159 15.43 -20.02 10.72
N LYS A 160 14.60 -19.05 10.36
CA LYS A 160 13.31 -18.78 10.98
C LYS A 160 12.27 -18.57 9.88
N PRO A 161 11.03 -19.05 10.06
CA PRO A 161 9.98 -18.89 9.07
C PRO A 161 9.68 -17.40 8.83
N LEU A 162 9.13 -17.10 7.66
CA LEU A 162 8.64 -15.75 7.30
C LEU A 162 9.71 -14.67 7.49
N GLY A 163 10.95 -14.96 7.11
CA GLY A 163 12.04 -13.98 7.19
C GLY A 163 12.62 -13.76 8.58
N GLY A 164 11.99 -14.31 9.61
CA GLY A 164 12.35 -14.07 11.01
C GLY A 164 11.81 -12.77 11.61
N GLY A 165 10.79 -12.13 11.01
CA GLY A 165 10.23 -10.85 11.45
C GLY A 165 9.65 -10.85 12.87
N GLY A 166 9.16 -11.99 13.35
CA GLY A 166 8.66 -12.11 14.72
C GLY A 166 7.33 -11.35 14.94
N ALA A 167 7.21 -10.65 16.08
CA ALA A 167 5.97 -10.00 16.48
C ALA A 167 5.54 -8.90 15.50
N ARG A 168 4.24 -8.64 15.41
CA ARG A 168 3.66 -7.53 14.63
C ARG A 168 3.61 -6.28 15.51
N VAL A 169 4.15 -5.15 15.04
CA VAL A 169 4.29 -3.92 15.84
C VAL A 169 3.49 -2.74 15.30
N ALA A 170 3.20 -2.75 13.99
CA ALA A 170 2.33 -1.76 13.37
C ALA A 170 1.58 -2.33 12.18
N CYS A 171 0.40 -1.78 11.91
CA CYS A 171 -0.51 -2.28 10.90
C CYS A 171 -1.35 -1.15 10.30
N GLY A 172 -1.61 -1.20 9.00
CA GLY A 172 -2.48 -0.26 8.29
C GLY A 172 -3.49 -0.98 7.40
N MET A 173 -4.79 -0.77 7.63
CA MET A 173 -5.86 -1.40 6.84
C MET A 173 -6.11 -0.62 5.55
N ILE A 174 -6.23 -1.34 4.44
CA ILE A 174 -6.57 -0.78 3.14
C ILE A 174 -8.04 -1.10 2.87
N ALA A 175 -8.89 -0.07 2.81
CA ALA A 175 -10.31 -0.26 2.55
C ALA A 175 -10.58 -0.99 1.21
N SER A 176 -11.67 -1.73 1.17
CA SER A 176 -12.16 -2.45 -0.02
C SER A 176 -12.62 -1.51 -1.13
#